data_AF-A0A3N5IT93-F1
#
_entry.id   AF-A0A3N5IT93-F1
#
_cell.length_a   1.000
_cell.length_b   1.000
_cell.length_c   1.000
_cell.angle_alpha   90.00
_cell.angle_beta   90.00
_cell.angle_gamma   90.00
#
_symmetry.space_group_name_H-M   'P 1'
#
loop_
_entity.id
_entity.type
_entity.pdbx_description
1 polymer ?
#
loop_
_entity_poly.entity_id
_entity_poly.type
_entity_poly.pdbx_seq_one_letter_code
_entity_poly.pdbx_strand_id
1 'polypeptide(L)'
;GLLPVPDWLHPLPPDSSKPQLTSSEMIDFIDRNGCRETAEEAGRFVEEEVFPHIPCLIAVDHCLTGAVYRRVAARHAPEETALVILDSHTDAVPMSILAPAIQYDAENNPDSVHDPEDPLLYGRPDSYNASSFLYNLLVEGVVLPRNLYLLGISDYPPKNAFRLKDERINTYVHFYRELKNAGVTLVPKDELLSSPSRVRRILEGIRTSHLYVSVDMDIGARNALEGVRFLDRQGLNEPQLFRLIGYLREVLDRGVTLAGLDLTEFNPRKAGLDQTYPIAARIIKNLVASVCSQAL
;
A
#
# COMPACT_ATOMS: atom_id res chain seq x y z
N GLY A 1 2.26 12.47 -17.28
CA GLY A 1 1.00 12.74 -17.99
C GLY A 1 -0.17 12.49 -17.07
N LEU A 2 -1.37 12.34 -17.62
CA LEU A 2 -2.57 11.94 -16.89
C LEU A 2 -3.07 10.63 -17.48
N LEU A 3 -3.39 9.65 -16.63
CA LEU A 3 -3.99 8.40 -17.07
C LEU A 3 -5.48 8.65 -17.36
N PRO A 4 -5.98 8.42 -18.58
CA PRO A 4 -7.40 8.47 -18.84
C PRO A 4 -8.08 7.30 -18.11
N VAL A 5 -9.12 7.59 -17.35
CA VAL A 5 -9.94 6.59 -16.66
C VAL A 5 -11.42 6.90 -16.93
N PRO A 6 -12.32 5.91 -16.86
CA PRO A 6 -13.76 6.15 -16.92
C PRO A 6 -14.22 7.24 -15.94
N ASP A 7 -15.16 8.10 -16.36
CA ASP A 7 -15.62 9.26 -15.55
C ASP A 7 -16.04 8.89 -14.12
N TRP A 8 -16.66 7.72 -13.95
CA TRP A 8 -17.14 7.25 -12.65
C TRP A 8 -16.01 6.80 -11.71
N LEU A 9 -14.80 6.53 -12.24
CA LEU A 9 -13.58 6.22 -11.50
C LEU A 9 -12.72 7.47 -11.23
N HIS A 10 -13.15 8.65 -11.67
CA HIS A 10 -12.43 9.88 -11.34
C HIS A 10 -12.36 10.09 -9.82
N PRO A 11 -11.30 10.73 -9.29
CA PRO A 11 -11.23 11.10 -7.87
C PRO A 11 -12.44 11.94 -7.42
N LEU A 12 -12.97 12.75 -8.33
CA LEU A 12 -14.21 13.50 -8.17
C LEU A 12 -15.12 13.22 -9.37
N PRO A 13 -15.90 12.12 -9.35
CA PRO A 13 -16.78 11.77 -10.45
C PRO A 13 -17.81 12.88 -10.71
N PRO A 14 -18.19 13.12 -11.98
CA PRO A 14 -19.26 14.05 -12.30
C PRO A 14 -20.61 13.53 -11.80
N ASP A 15 -21.58 14.43 -11.63
CA ASP A 15 -22.93 14.08 -11.16
C ASP A 15 -23.63 13.04 -12.05
N SER A 16 -23.30 13.00 -13.35
CA SER A 16 -23.79 12.01 -14.30
C SER A 16 -23.38 10.57 -13.98
N SER A 17 -22.32 10.39 -13.19
CA SER A 17 -21.79 9.08 -12.79
C SER A 17 -22.42 8.53 -11.51
N LYS A 18 -23.32 9.28 -10.86
CA LYS A 18 -24.00 8.85 -9.61
C LYS A 18 -24.63 7.45 -9.69
N PRO A 19 -25.28 7.02 -10.80
CA PRO A 19 -25.85 5.69 -10.89
C PRO A 19 -24.82 4.55 -10.71
N GLN A 20 -23.55 4.78 -11.09
CA GLN A 20 -22.46 3.82 -10.94
C GLN A 20 -21.82 3.85 -9.54
N LEU A 21 -22.13 4.85 -8.71
CA LEU A 21 -21.54 5.03 -7.38
C LEU A 21 -22.39 4.38 -6.28
N THR A 22 -22.83 3.14 -6.49
CA THR A 22 -23.52 2.34 -5.48
C THR A 22 -22.58 1.27 -4.92
N SER A 23 -22.80 0.82 -3.67
CA SER A 23 -21.98 -0.23 -3.08
C SER A 23 -21.99 -1.53 -3.91
N SER A 24 -23.14 -1.88 -4.49
CA SER A 24 -23.26 -3.07 -5.35
C SER A 24 -22.40 -2.97 -6.60
N GLU A 25 -22.44 -1.83 -7.31
CA GLU A 25 -21.63 -1.61 -8.52
C GLU A 25 -20.14 -1.57 -8.21
N MET A 26 -19.75 -0.94 -7.08
CA MET A 26 -18.35 -0.91 -6.64
C MET A 26 -17.83 -2.31 -6.29
N ILE A 27 -18.65 -3.14 -5.63
CA ILE A 27 -18.29 -4.52 -5.30
C ILE A 27 -18.20 -5.36 -6.56
N ASP A 28 -19.18 -5.27 -7.46
CA ASP A 28 -19.15 -5.96 -8.74
C ASP A 28 -17.89 -5.61 -9.54
N PHE A 29 -17.48 -4.34 -9.54
CA PHE A 29 -16.23 -3.89 -10.16
C PHE A 29 -15.00 -4.54 -9.51
N ILE A 30 -14.91 -4.52 -8.17
CA ILE A 30 -13.81 -5.13 -7.43
C ILE A 30 -13.74 -6.64 -7.67
N ASP A 31 -14.87 -7.33 -7.56
CA ASP A 31 -14.97 -8.78 -7.64
C ASP A 31 -14.69 -9.30 -9.06
N ARG A 32 -14.95 -8.48 -10.08
CA ARG A 32 -14.60 -8.75 -11.49
C ARG A 32 -13.18 -8.32 -11.87
N ASN A 33 -12.31 -8.03 -10.91
CA ASN A 33 -10.93 -7.56 -11.13
C ASN A 33 -10.82 -6.21 -11.86
N GLY A 34 -11.82 -5.34 -11.75
CA GLY A 34 -11.75 -3.99 -12.33
C GLY A 34 -10.54 -3.19 -11.85
N CYS A 35 -10.19 -3.29 -10.56
CA CYS A 35 -8.97 -2.70 -10.00
C CYS A 35 -7.69 -3.19 -10.68
N ARG A 36 -7.64 -4.48 -11.09
CA ARG A 36 -6.50 -5.03 -11.85
C ARG A 36 -6.40 -4.42 -13.23
N GLU A 37 -7.53 -4.31 -13.93
CA GLU A 37 -7.59 -3.74 -15.27
C GLU A 37 -7.11 -2.28 -15.27
N THR A 38 -7.57 -1.49 -14.30
CA THR A 38 -7.11 -0.10 -14.12
C THR A 38 -5.63 -0.03 -13.73
N ALA A 39 -5.15 -0.93 -12.86
CA ALA A 39 -3.72 -1.00 -12.54
C ALA A 39 -2.89 -1.30 -13.81
N GLU A 40 -3.29 -2.28 -14.63
CA GLU A 40 -2.58 -2.60 -15.88
C GLU A 40 -2.57 -1.44 -16.88
N GLU A 41 -3.62 -0.61 -16.92
CA GLU A 41 -3.60 0.65 -17.68
C GLU A 41 -2.54 1.62 -17.17
N ALA A 42 -2.42 1.80 -15.85
CA ALA A 42 -1.37 2.61 -15.25
C ALA A 42 0.03 2.06 -15.56
N GLY A 43 0.20 0.74 -15.51
CA GLY A 43 1.44 0.05 -15.88
C GLY A 43 1.80 0.30 -17.35
N ARG A 44 0.86 0.08 -18.29
CA ARG A 44 1.08 0.36 -19.72
C ARG A 44 1.46 1.82 -19.97
N PHE A 45 0.78 2.76 -19.33
CA PHE A 45 1.11 4.17 -19.45
C PHE A 45 2.56 4.47 -19.01
N VAL A 46 3.02 3.86 -17.91
CA VAL A 46 4.41 4.01 -17.47
C VAL A 46 5.40 3.45 -18.49
N GLU A 47 5.09 2.28 -19.05
CA GLU A 47 5.93 1.61 -20.04
C GLU A 47 6.04 2.40 -21.35
N GLU A 48 4.94 2.96 -21.83
CA GLU A 48 4.84 3.64 -23.12
C GLU A 48 5.27 5.12 -23.06
N GLU A 49 4.92 5.83 -21.98
CA GLU A 49 4.98 7.30 -21.94
C GLU A 49 5.96 7.85 -20.88
N VAL A 50 6.38 7.04 -19.91
CA VAL A 50 7.25 7.51 -18.82
C VAL A 50 8.66 7.00 -18.95
N PHE A 51 8.86 5.73 -19.32
CA PHE A 51 10.20 5.21 -19.56
C PHE A 51 10.91 5.94 -20.71
N PRO A 52 12.23 6.19 -20.59
CA PRO A 52 13.17 5.68 -19.59
C PRO A 52 13.29 6.51 -18.30
N HIS A 53 12.42 7.48 -18.05
CA HIS A 53 12.43 8.26 -16.80
C HIS A 53 11.91 7.43 -15.61
N ILE A 54 12.17 7.91 -14.40
CA ILE A 54 11.69 7.28 -13.16
C ILE A 54 10.21 7.63 -12.96
N PRO A 55 9.30 6.66 -12.89
CA PRO A 55 7.88 6.94 -12.64
C PRO A 55 7.67 7.48 -11.23
N CYS A 56 6.82 8.52 -11.15
CA CYS A 56 6.27 9.06 -9.91
C CYS A 56 4.74 9.08 -10.03
N LEU A 57 4.06 8.08 -9.48
CA LEU A 57 2.59 7.99 -9.52
C LEU A 57 1.97 8.77 -8.34
N ILE A 58 0.91 9.52 -8.62
CA ILE A 58 0.05 10.13 -7.61
C ILE A 58 -1.35 9.59 -7.89
N ALA A 59 -1.91 8.85 -6.94
CA ALA A 59 -3.12 8.07 -7.17
C ALA A 59 -4.08 8.09 -5.98
N VAL A 60 -5.33 7.72 -6.25
CA VAL A 60 -6.34 7.53 -5.21
C VAL A 60 -6.27 6.13 -4.62
N ASP A 61 -6.10 5.09 -5.44
CA ASP A 61 -6.11 3.70 -4.97
C ASP A 61 -4.70 3.12 -4.93
N HIS A 62 -4.32 2.54 -3.80
CA HIS A 62 -3.00 1.95 -3.62
C HIS A 62 -2.73 0.76 -4.53
N CYS A 63 -3.77 0.05 -4.97
CA CYS A 63 -3.59 -1.13 -5.84
C CYS A 63 -2.97 -0.79 -7.20
N LEU A 64 -2.98 0.47 -7.63
CA LEU A 64 -2.34 0.92 -8.88
C LEU A 64 -0.82 0.76 -8.84
N THR A 65 -0.22 0.78 -7.64
CA THR A 65 1.19 0.52 -7.41
C THR A 65 1.63 -0.80 -8.04
N GLY A 66 0.83 -1.86 -7.93
CA GLY A 66 1.31 -3.20 -8.29
C GLY A 66 1.65 -3.38 -9.77
N ALA A 67 0.90 -2.77 -10.68
CA ALA A 67 1.21 -2.84 -12.11
C ALA A 67 2.32 -1.87 -12.53
N VAL A 68 2.42 -0.70 -11.89
CA VAL A 68 3.55 0.21 -12.10
C VAL A 68 4.86 -0.43 -11.63
N TYR A 69 4.86 -0.99 -10.41
CA TYR A 69 5.98 -1.77 -9.88
C TYR A 69 6.32 -2.95 -10.79
N ARG A 70 5.33 -3.67 -11.33
CA ARG A 70 5.56 -4.78 -12.27
C ARG A 70 6.38 -4.36 -13.48
N ARG A 71 6.10 -3.19 -14.07
CA ARG A 71 6.87 -2.68 -15.22
C ARG A 71 8.28 -2.25 -14.82
N VAL A 72 8.44 -1.69 -13.63
CA VAL A 72 9.76 -1.38 -13.07
C VAL A 72 10.57 -2.66 -12.82
N ALA A 73 9.99 -3.66 -12.14
CA ALA A 73 10.63 -4.94 -11.86
C ALA A 73 10.95 -5.73 -13.13
N ALA A 74 10.08 -5.70 -14.16
CA ALA A 74 10.38 -6.31 -15.46
C ALA A 74 11.57 -5.66 -16.17
N ARG A 75 11.75 -4.34 -16.01
CA ARG A 75 12.88 -3.60 -16.57
C ARG A 75 14.20 -3.85 -15.83
N HIS A 76 14.14 -4.01 -14.51
CA HIS A 76 15.33 -4.05 -13.64
C HIS A 76 15.61 -5.41 -13.03
N ALA A 77 14.77 -6.42 -13.28
CA ALA A 77 14.68 -7.73 -12.63
C ALA A 77 14.12 -7.69 -11.18
N PRO A 78 13.19 -8.59 -10.81
CA PRO A 78 12.66 -8.70 -9.44
C PRO A 78 13.73 -8.98 -8.37
N GLU A 79 14.80 -9.71 -8.72
CA GLU A 79 15.93 -10.01 -7.83
C GLU A 79 16.71 -8.76 -7.43
N GLU A 80 16.73 -7.78 -8.32
CA GLU A 80 17.53 -6.55 -8.27
C GLU A 80 16.69 -5.33 -7.87
N THR A 81 15.40 -5.51 -7.57
CA THR A 81 14.46 -4.43 -7.25
C THR A 81 13.77 -4.67 -5.91
N ALA A 82 14.08 -3.86 -4.90
CA ALA A 82 13.33 -3.85 -3.64
C ALA A 82 12.04 -3.02 -3.78
N LEU A 83 10.98 -3.48 -3.12
CA LEU A 83 9.74 -2.73 -2.92
C LEU A 83 9.61 -2.39 -1.44
N VAL A 84 9.65 -1.10 -1.11
CA VAL A 84 9.36 -0.61 0.23
C VAL A 84 8.03 0.11 0.22
N ILE A 85 7.13 -0.30 1.11
CA ILE A 85 5.79 0.24 1.27
C ILE A 85 5.69 0.87 2.66
N LEU A 86 5.29 2.14 2.70
CA LEU A 86 4.95 2.86 3.93
C LEU A 86 3.43 2.95 4.00
N ASP A 87 2.82 2.22 4.94
CA ASP A 87 1.37 2.00 4.94
C ASP A 87 0.85 1.59 6.33
N SER A 88 -0.36 2.01 6.66
CA SER A 88 -1.09 1.56 7.85
C SER A 88 -1.69 0.17 7.69
N HIS A 89 -1.89 -0.29 6.46
CA HIS A 89 -2.47 -1.58 6.14
C HIS A 89 -1.42 -2.50 5.52
N THR A 90 -1.73 -3.79 5.48
CA THR A 90 -0.80 -4.79 4.95
C THR A 90 -0.94 -4.98 3.44
N ASP A 91 -2.11 -4.68 2.88
CA ASP A 91 -2.44 -4.74 1.44
C ASP A 91 -2.10 -6.06 0.71
N ALA A 92 -1.97 -7.12 1.51
CA ALA A 92 -1.64 -8.46 1.07
C ALA A 92 -2.65 -9.51 1.55
N VAL A 93 -3.79 -9.13 2.13
CA VAL A 93 -4.74 -10.10 2.71
C VAL A 93 -5.88 -10.36 1.72
N PRO A 94 -5.97 -11.56 1.11
CA PRO A 94 -7.08 -11.89 0.23
C PRO A 94 -8.41 -12.01 1.00
N MET A 95 -9.53 -11.81 0.31
CA MET A 95 -10.87 -11.79 0.90
C MET A 95 -11.25 -13.12 1.56
N SER A 96 -10.79 -14.25 1.01
CA SER A 96 -10.97 -15.58 1.57
C SER A 96 -10.36 -15.76 2.96
N ILE A 97 -9.37 -14.92 3.32
CA ILE A 97 -8.73 -14.89 4.63
C ILE A 97 -9.31 -13.77 5.51
N LEU A 98 -9.61 -12.60 4.91
CA LEU A 98 -10.09 -11.43 5.64
C LEU A 98 -11.56 -11.55 6.07
N ALA A 99 -12.46 -12.00 5.20
CA ALA A 99 -13.89 -12.05 5.50
C ALA A 99 -14.23 -12.93 6.72
N PRO A 100 -13.67 -14.14 6.89
CA PRO A 100 -13.91 -14.93 8.10
C PRO A 100 -13.41 -14.26 9.39
N ALA A 101 -12.32 -13.48 9.31
CA ALA A 101 -11.81 -12.73 10.46
C ALA A 101 -12.73 -11.56 10.82
N ILE A 102 -13.27 -10.85 9.82
CA ILE A 102 -14.27 -9.80 10.04
C ILE A 102 -15.55 -10.40 10.63
N GLN A 103 -16.02 -11.53 10.12
CA GLN A 103 -17.18 -12.23 10.67
C GLN A 103 -16.97 -12.60 12.14
N TYR A 104 -15.79 -13.12 12.49
CA TYR A 104 -15.45 -13.42 13.88
C TYR A 104 -15.53 -12.17 14.76
N ASP A 105 -14.99 -11.02 14.30
CA ASP A 105 -15.08 -9.76 15.02
C ASP A 105 -16.54 -9.33 15.21
N ALA A 106 -17.36 -9.32 14.14
CA ALA A 106 -18.77 -8.94 14.22
C ALA A 106 -19.57 -9.82 15.20
N GLU A 107 -19.25 -11.11 15.31
CA GLU A 107 -19.92 -12.05 16.22
C GLU A 107 -19.47 -11.94 17.69
N ASN A 108 -18.22 -11.53 17.95
CA ASN A 108 -17.59 -11.65 19.27
C ASN A 108 -17.15 -10.33 19.89
N ASN A 109 -17.17 -9.24 19.13
CA ASN A 109 -16.81 -7.90 19.57
C ASN A 109 -18.07 -7.01 19.59
N PRO A 110 -18.61 -6.65 20.77
CA PRO A 110 -19.79 -5.79 20.85
C PRO A 110 -19.54 -4.37 20.33
N ASP A 111 -18.28 -3.97 20.19
CA ASP A 111 -17.85 -2.68 19.64
C ASP A 111 -17.40 -2.80 18.17
N SER A 112 -17.73 -3.92 17.49
CA SER A 112 -17.41 -4.09 16.07
C SER A 112 -18.07 -2.99 15.23
N VAL A 113 -17.33 -2.48 14.26
CA VAL A 113 -17.87 -1.56 13.24
C VAL A 113 -18.54 -2.29 12.09
N HIS A 114 -18.48 -3.63 12.09
CA HIS A 114 -19.01 -4.48 11.03
C HIS A 114 -20.40 -4.99 11.37
N ASP A 115 -21.27 -5.01 10.36
CA ASP A 115 -22.60 -5.60 10.48
C ASP A 115 -22.51 -7.11 10.21
N PRO A 116 -22.89 -7.99 11.16
CA PRO A 116 -22.88 -9.43 10.95
C PRO A 116 -23.81 -9.88 9.82
N GLU A 117 -24.81 -9.08 9.47
CA GLU A 117 -25.76 -9.36 8.39
C GLU A 117 -25.38 -8.66 7.08
N ASP A 118 -24.18 -8.08 6.96
CA ASP A 118 -23.74 -7.40 5.73
C ASP A 118 -23.69 -8.38 4.55
N PRO A 119 -24.62 -8.30 3.57
CA PRO A 119 -24.64 -9.23 2.45
C PRO A 119 -23.43 -9.04 1.52
N LEU A 120 -22.69 -7.95 1.70
CA LEU A 120 -21.54 -7.55 0.90
C LEU A 120 -20.21 -8.07 1.45
N LEU A 121 -20.23 -8.79 2.57
CA LEU A 121 -19.03 -9.37 3.18
C LEU A 121 -18.77 -10.82 2.74
N TYR A 122 -19.85 -11.58 2.49
CA TYR A 122 -19.80 -13.04 2.37
C TYR A 122 -19.73 -13.52 0.92
N GLY A 123 -19.06 -14.67 0.72
CA GLY A 123 -19.05 -15.36 -0.58
C GLY A 123 -18.31 -14.62 -1.71
N ARG A 124 -17.49 -13.63 -1.36
CA ARG A 124 -16.74 -12.83 -2.33
C ARG A 124 -15.51 -13.58 -2.84
N PRO A 125 -15.19 -13.46 -4.15
CA PRO A 125 -13.98 -14.05 -4.69
C PRO A 125 -12.74 -13.30 -4.19
N ASP A 126 -11.61 -13.99 -4.21
CA ASP A 126 -10.32 -13.31 -4.16
C ASP A 126 -10.10 -12.56 -5.47
N SER A 127 -10.01 -11.25 -5.39
CA SER A 127 -9.70 -10.37 -6.52
C SER A 127 -8.48 -9.51 -6.21
N TYR A 128 -7.93 -8.85 -7.22
CA TYR A 128 -6.88 -7.85 -7.05
C TYR A 128 -7.52 -6.51 -6.71
N ASN A 129 -7.20 -5.92 -5.55
CA ASN A 129 -7.72 -4.64 -5.07
C ASN A 129 -6.77 -4.07 -3.99
N ALA A 130 -7.10 -2.92 -3.39
CA ALA A 130 -6.27 -2.28 -2.36
C ALA A 130 -5.85 -3.24 -1.24
N SER A 131 -6.76 -4.04 -0.68
CA SER A 131 -6.42 -4.92 0.45
C SER A 131 -5.54 -6.13 0.10
N SER A 132 -5.33 -6.44 -1.19
CA SER A 132 -4.80 -7.74 -1.62
C SER A 132 -3.87 -7.68 -2.83
N PHE A 133 -3.55 -6.51 -3.37
CA PHE A 133 -2.71 -6.43 -4.57
C PHE A 133 -1.31 -7.02 -4.34
N LEU A 134 -0.75 -6.88 -3.13
CA LEU A 134 0.56 -7.45 -2.80
C LEU A 134 0.56 -8.97 -2.73
N TYR A 135 -0.56 -9.57 -2.30
CA TYR A 135 -0.73 -11.01 -2.37
C TYR A 135 -0.56 -11.50 -3.81
N ASN A 136 -1.21 -10.82 -4.76
CA ASN A 136 -1.13 -11.15 -6.17
C ASN A 136 0.30 -10.96 -6.70
N LEU A 137 1.02 -9.88 -6.33
CA LEU A 137 2.41 -9.70 -6.75
C LEU A 137 3.35 -10.78 -6.22
N LEU A 138 3.12 -11.25 -4.98
CA LEU A 138 3.90 -12.33 -4.36
C LEU A 138 3.63 -13.67 -5.06
N VAL A 139 2.35 -14.01 -5.28
CA VAL A 139 1.94 -15.26 -5.96
C VAL A 139 2.46 -15.30 -7.40
N GLU A 140 2.43 -14.17 -8.10
CA GLU A 140 2.89 -14.06 -9.49
C GLU A 140 4.42 -13.93 -9.61
N GLY A 141 5.16 -13.85 -8.50
CA GLY A 141 6.61 -13.70 -8.49
C GLY A 141 7.11 -12.35 -9.01
N VAL A 142 6.22 -11.35 -9.10
CA VAL A 142 6.55 -9.98 -9.52
C VAL A 142 7.43 -9.30 -8.49
N VAL A 143 7.15 -9.53 -7.20
CA VAL A 143 8.02 -9.16 -6.08
C VAL A 143 8.49 -10.42 -5.37
N LEU A 144 9.79 -10.51 -5.11
CA LEU A 144 10.33 -11.60 -4.30
C LEU A 144 10.10 -11.28 -2.81
N PRO A 145 9.65 -12.24 -1.98
CA PRO A 145 9.36 -11.98 -0.57
C PRO A 145 10.51 -11.27 0.17
N ARG A 146 11.75 -11.71 -0.04
CA ARG A 146 12.97 -11.12 0.57
C ARG A 146 13.24 -9.66 0.17
N ASN A 147 12.62 -9.19 -0.91
CA ASN A 147 12.77 -7.85 -1.46
C ASN A 147 11.54 -6.97 -1.13
N LEU A 148 10.55 -7.48 -0.38
CA LEU A 148 9.36 -6.76 0.05
C LEU A 148 9.46 -6.30 1.50
N TYR A 149 9.28 -5.00 1.72
CA TYR A 149 9.33 -4.36 3.03
C TYR A 149 8.05 -3.58 3.27
N LEU A 150 7.26 -4.00 4.25
CA LEU A 150 6.01 -3.34 4.65
C LEU A 150 6.22 -2.69 6.01
N LEU A 151 6.18 -1.35 6.06
CA LEU A 151 6.55 -0.56 7.23
C LEU A 151 5.39 0.32 7.69
N GLY A 152 5.08 0.27 8.99
CA GLY A 152 4.02 1.10 9.58
C GLY A 152 2.69 0.37 9.83
N ILE A 153 2.68 -0.93 9.55
CA ILE A 153 1.48 -1.77 9.60
C ILE A 153 0.77 -1.61 10.95
N SER A 154 -0.47 -1.16 10.90
CA SER A 154 -1.36 -0.96 12.05
C SER A 154 -2.50 -1.97 12.10
N ASP A 155 -2.71 -2.76 11.04
CA ASP A 155 -3.67 -3.88 10.98
C ASP A 155 -3.04 -5.26 11.32
N TYR A 156 -1.77 -5.27 11.74
CA TYR A 156 -1.08 -6.49 12.14
C TYR A 156 -1.80 -7.16 13.33
N PRO A 157 -2.00 -8.49 13.31
CA PRO A 157 -2.75 -9.16 14.36
C PRO A 157 -2.15 -8.91 15.76
N PRO A 158 -2.96 -8.54 16.76
CA PRO A 158 -2.47 -8.31 18.10
C PRO A 158 -2.02 -9.62 18.76
N LYS A 159 -1.12 -9.55 19.77
CA LYS A 159 -0.52 -10.74 20.40
C LYS A 159 -1.54 -11.74 20.96
N ASN A 160 -2.70 -11.27 21.40
CA ASN A 160 -3.79 -12.11 21.90
C ASN A 160 -4.49 -12.89 20.76
N ALA A 161 -4.55 -12.36 19.54
CA ALA A 161 -5.15 -13.06 18.39
C ALA A 161 -4.44 -14.39 18.09
N PHE A 162 -3.10 -14.45 18.26
CA PHE A 162 -2.31 -15.67 18.12
C PHE A 162 -2.60 -16.77 19.15
N ARG A 163 -3.42 -16.47 20.17
CA ARG A 163 -3.82 -17.43 21.22
C ARG A 163 -5.27 -17.90 21.07
N LEU A 164 -6.03 -17.31 20.16
CA LEU A 164 -7.41 -17.70 19.90
C LEU A 164 -7.43 -19.06 19.20
N LYS A 165 -8.41 -19.90 19.56
CA LYS A 165 -8.56 -21.25 19.00
C LYS A 165 -9.53 -21.32 17.83
N ASP A 166 -10.25 -20.24 17.55
CA ASP A 166 -11.17 -20.16 16.41
C ASP A 166 -10.39 -20.30 15.09
N GLU A 167 -10.85 -21.19 14.22
CA GLU A 167 -10.19 -21.52 12.96
C GLU A 167 -10.07 -20.31 12.01
N ARG A 168 -11.05 -19.41 12.04
CA ARG A 168 -11.07 -18.20 11.21
C ARG A 168 -9.93 -17.27 11.57
N ILE A 169 -9.75 -17.04 12.87
CA ILE A 169 -8.63 -16.23 13.37
C ILE A 169 -7.30 -16.96 13.23
N ASN A 170 -7.26 -18.27 13.45
CA ASN A 170 -6.04 -19.05 13.23
C ASN A 170 -5.54 -18.97 11.80
N THR A 171 -6.44 -19.03 10.82
CA THR A 171 -6.12 -18.85 9.39
C THR A 171 -5.56 -17.46 9.12
N TYR A 172 -6.23 -16.42 9.64
CA TYR A 172 -5.79 -15.03 9.53
C TYR A 172 -4.38 -14.82 10.11
N VAL A 173 -4.12 -15.24 11.36
CA VAL A 173 -2.78 -15.04 11.96
C VAL A 173 -1.71 -15.93 11.33
N HIS A 174 -2.08 -17.11 10.83
CA HIS A 174 -1.17 -17.99 10.10
C HIS A 174 -0.70 -17.33 8.81
N PHE A 175 -1.58 -16.63 8.09
CA PHE A 175 -1.22 -15.90 6.88
C PHE A 175 -0.07 -14.91 7.11
N TYR A 176 -0.14 -14.08 8.17
CA TYR A 176 0.95 -13.16 8.53
C TYR A 176 2.26 -13.87 8.91
N ARG A 177 2.17 -15.05 9.53
CA ARG A 177 3.35 -15.87 9.81
C ARG A 177 3.97 -16.38 8.53
N GLU A 178 3.17 -16.83 7.57
CA GLU A 178 3.65 -17.34 6.29
C GLU A 178 4.31 -16.25 5.45
N LEU A 179 3.76 -15.03 5.41
CA LEU A 179 4.45 -13.89 4.79
C LEU A 179 5.85 -13.69 5.38
N LYS A 180 5.95 -13.68 6.70
CA LYS A 180 7.24 -13.52 7.39
C LYS A 180 8.18 -14.70 7.15
N ASN A 181 7.68 -15.92 7.17
CA ASN A 181 8.44 -17.15 6.91
C ASN A 181 8.96 -17.19 5.46
N ALA A 182 8.18 -16.70 4.51
CA ALA A 182 8.58 -16.57 3.11
C ALA A 182 9.70 -15.53 2.90
N GLY A 183 9.91 -14.63 3.87
CA GLY A 183 10.98 -13.63 3.86
C GLY A 183 10.49 -12.19 3.72
N VAL A 184 9.17 -11.95 3.72
CA VAL A 184 8.63 -10.58 3.72
C VAL A 184 9.01 -9.89 5.03
N THR A 185 9.53 -8.67 4.90
CA THR A 185 9.85 -7.84 6.06
C THR A 185 8.61 -7.08 6.51
N LEU A 186 7.97 -7.53 7.58
CA LEU A 186 6.81 -6.87 8.20
C LEU A 186 7.26 -6.08 9.44
N VAL A 187 7.11 -4.76 9.43
CA VAL A 187 7.43 -3.88 10.55
C VAL A 187 6.15 -3.17 11.02
N PRO A 188 5.47 -3.70 12.05
CA PRO A 188 4.30 -3.05 12.64
C PRO A 188 4.64 -1.66 13.21
N LYS A 189 3.64 -0.78 13.27
CA LYS A 189 3.79 0.59 13.80
C LYS A 189 4.43 0.63 15.19
N ASP A 190 4.03 -0.25 16.10
CA ASP A 190 4.59 -0.27 17.46
C ASP A 190 6.08 -0.64 17.47
N GLU A 191 6.52 -1.53 16.58
CA GLU A 191 7.95 -1.84 16.41
C GLU A 191 8.70 -0.65 15.81
N LEU A 192 8.08 0.02 14.83
CA LEU A 192 8.63 1.21 14.18
C LEU A 192 8.89 2.33 15.19
N LEU A 193 7.94 2.57 16.09
CA LEU A 193 8.03 3.61 17.12
C LEU A 193 8.97 3.23 18.26
N SER A 194 8.96 1.98 18.71
CA SER A 194 9.76 1.53 19.85
C SER A 194 11.23 1.26 19.50
N SER A 195 11.52 0.93 18.23
CA SER A 195 12.87 0.52 17.80
C SER A 195 13.35 1.21 16.49
N PRO A 196 13.43 2.55 16.40
CA PRO A 196 13.83 3.24 15.17
C PRO A 196 15.20 2.81 14.63
N SER A 197 16.16 2.49 15.50
CA SER A 197 17.49 2.00 15.11
C SER A 197 17.46 0.60 14.49
N ARG A 198 16.45 -0.22 14.82
CA ARG A 198 16.23 -1.51 14.18
C ARG A 198 15.66 -1.32 12.78
N VAL A 199 14.68 -0.43 12.62
CA VAL A 199 14.10 -0.09 11.31
C VAL A 199 15.17 0.45 10.37
N ARG A 200 16.01 1.37 10.85
CA ARG A 200 17.16 1.87 10.09
C ARG A 200 18.06 0.72 9.63
N ARG A 201 18.45 -0.20 10.52
CA ARG A 201 19.30 -1.35 10.17
C ARG A 201 18.65 -2.31 9.17
N ILE A 202 17.32 -2.49 9.25
CA ILE A 202 16.56 -3.29 8.28
C ILE A 202 16.69 -2.68 6.89
N LEU A 203 16.43 -1.37 6.76
CA LEU A 203 16.55 -0.64 5.50
C LEU A 203 17.99 -0.58 5.01
N GLU A 204 18.96 -0.42 5.92
CA GLU A 204 20.38 -0.48 5.60
C GLU A 204 20.80 -1.84 4.99
N GLY A 205 20.04 -2.90 5.30
CA GLY A 205 20.24 -4.25 4.79
C GLY A 205 19.74 -4.48 3.36
N ILE A 206 19.08 -3.52 2.72
CA ILE A 206 18.69 -3.61 1.30
C ILE A 206 19.95 -3.78 0.44
N ARG A 207 19.99 -4.85 -0.36
CA ARG A 207 21.12 -5.22 -1.23
C ARG A 207 20.82 -5.12 -2.72
N THR A 208 19.57 -4.86 -3.08
CA THR A 208 19.13 -4.70 -4.46
C THR A 208 19.76 -3.44 -5.07
N SER A 209 20.05 -3.49 -6.37
CA SER A 209 20.57 -2.32 -7.09
C SER A 209 19.51 -1.22 -7.28
N HIS A 210 18.23 -1.60 -7.26
CA HIS A 210 17.09 -0.71 -7.46
C HIS A 210 16.16 -0.72 -6.25
N LEU A 211 15.52 0.43 -6.01
CA LEU A 211 14.51 0.63 -4.97
C LEU A 211 13.27 1.29 -5.57
N TYR A 212 12.12 0.68 -5.35
CA TYR A 212 10.81 1.29 -5.55
C TYR A 212 10.23 1.64 -4.18
N VAL A 213 9.78 2.88 -4.01
CA VAL A 213 9.14 3.36 -2.77
C VAL A 213 7.67 3.64 -3.05
N SER A 214 6.78 2.95 -2.35
CA SER A 214 5.34 3.24 -2.36
C SER A 214 4.94 3.83 -1.03
N VAL A 215 4.24 4.96 -1.05
CA VAL A 215 3.78 5.63 0.16
C VAL A 215 2.27 5.71 0.12
N ASP A 216 1.62 4.84 0.90
CA ASP A 216 0.24 5.07 1.25
C ASP A 216 0.18 6.29 2.16
N MET A 217 -0.52 7.34 1.74
CA MET A 217 -0.56 8.57 2.51
C MET A 217 -1.29 8.39 3.84
N ASP A 218 -2.12 7.35 3.99
CA ASP A 218 -2.80 7.04 5.23
C ASP A 218 -1.83 6.64 6.36
N ILE A 219 -0.56 6.36 6.04
CA ILE A 219 0.50 6.18 7.04
C ILE A 219 0.59 7.38 8.00
N GLY A 220 0.10 8.55 7.60
CA GLY A 220 0.01 9.77 8.41
C GLY A 220 -1.40 10.12 8.92
N ALA A 221 -2.41 9.27 8.70
CA ALA A 221 -3.82 9.53 8.98
C ALA A 221 -4.07 9.98 10.42
N ARG A 222 -4.90 11.00 10.62
CA ARG A 222 -5.33 11.53 11.92
C ARG A 222 -4.21 12.01 12.84
N ASN A 223 -3.01 12.25 12.30
CA ASN A 223 -1.85 12.64 13.10
C ASN A 223 -0.94 13.62 12.38
N ALA A 224 -0.45 13.27 11.19
CA ALA A 224 0.25 14.18 10.31
C ALA A 224 -0.69 14.88 9.32
N LEU A 225 -1.76 14.19 8.92
CA LEU A 225 -2.69 14.62 7.87
C LEU A 225 -4.07 13.97 8.03
N GLU A 226 -5.06 14.51 7.35
CA GLU A 226 -6.49 14.14 7.33
C GLU A 226 -7.03 13.94 5.91
N GLY A 227 -6.28 14.37 4.89
CA GLY A 227 -6.67 14.35 3.47
C GLY A 227 -6.56 13.01 2.77
N VAL A 228 -6.84 11.92 3.46
CA VAL A 228 -6.73 10.53 2.95
C VAL A 228 -8.05 9.79 2.98
N ARG A 229 -8.11 8.66 2.26
CA ARG A 229 -9.31 7.82 2.18
C ARG A 229 -9.62 7.10 3.48
N PHE A 230 -8.59 6.49 4.08
CA PHE A 230 -8.74 5.72 5.31
C PHE A 230 -8.31 6.54 6.53
N LEU A 231 -9.22 6.64 7.50
CA LEU A 231 -9.04 7.33 8.78
C LEU A 231 -9.43 6.40 9.96
N ASP A 232 -9.51 5.09 9.70
CA ASP A 232 -9.84 4.06 10.68
C ASP A 232 -8.74 3.91 11.74
N ARG A 233 -7.51 4.35 11.43
CA ARG A 233 -6.35 4.28 12.33
C ARG A 233 -5.70 5.64 12.53
N GLN A 234 -5.00 5.79 13.66
CA GLN A 234 -4.10 6.91 13.89
C GLN A 234 -2.70 6.52 13.40
N GLY A 235 -2.24 7.18 12.33
CA GLY A 235 -0.94 6.99 11.71
C GLY A 235 0.21 7.68 12.46
N LEU A 236 1.36 7.76 11.78
CA LEU A 236 2.55 8.45 12.21
C LEU A 236 2.34 9.97 12.22
N ASN A 237 2.97 10.65 13.18
CA ASN A 237 3.09 12.10 13.10
C ASN A 237 4.15 12.50 12.07
N GLU A 238 4.15 13.78 11.70
CA GLU A 238 5.05 14.29 10.67
C GLU A 238 6.55 14.02 10.98
N PRO A 239 7.08 14.29 12.20
CA PRO A 239 8.47 13.94 12.52
C PRO A 239 8.81 12.44 12.39
N GLN A 240 7.87 11.55 12.72
CA GLN A 240 8.05 10.10 12.59
C GLN A 240 8.09 9.69 11.11
N LEU A 241 7.16 10.22 10.30
CA LEU A 241 7.12 9.98 8.86
C LEU A 241 8.42 10.45 8.19
N PHE A 242 8.86 11.69 8.44
CA PHE A 242 10.09 12.20 7.83
C PHE A 242 11.36 11.52 8.33
N ARG A 243 11.34 10.88 9.51
CA ARG A 243 12.44 10.02 9.94
C ARG A 243 12.56 8.78 9.06
N LEU A 244 11.45 8.14 8.70
CA LEU A 244 11.46 6.99 7.78
C LEU A 244 11.90 7.39 6.38
N ILE A 245 11.40 8.52 5.87
CA ILE A 245 11.85 9.07 4.60
C ILE A 245 13.36 9.36 4.64
N GLY A 246 13.88 9.85 5.77
CA GLY A 246 15.31 10.00 6.00
C GLY A 246 16.08 8.69 5.88
N TYR A 247 15.58 7.59 6.48
CA TYR A 247 16.21 6.28 6.35
C TYR A 247 16.19 5.75 4.91
N LEU A 248 15.11 5.96 4.15
CA LEU A 248 15.05 5.59 2.74
C LEU A 248 16.01 6.41 1.89
N ARG A 249 16.14 7.71 2.18
CA ARG A 249 17.12 8.57 1.55
C ARG A 249 18.55 8.09 1.79
N GLU A 250 18.88 7.66 3.01
CA GLU A 250 20.18 7.06 3.31
C GLU A 250 20.43 5.77 2.50
N VAL A 251 19.39 5.00 2.16
CA VAL A 251 19.54 3.85 1.25
C VAL A 251 19.94 4.32 -0.15
N LEU A 252 19.27 5.34 -0.67
CA LEU A 252 19.57 5.92 -1.98
C LEU A 252 20.98 6.54 -2.03
N ASP A 253 21.36 7.29 -1.00
CA ASP A 253 22.67 7.98 -0.90
C ASP A 253 23.86 6.99 -0.89
N ARG A 254 23.62 5.69 -0.60
CA ARG A 254 24.65 4.63 -0.66
C ARG A 254 24.81 4.00 -2.06
N GLY A 255 24.10 4.50 -3.07
CA GLY A 255 24.22 4.06 -4.45
C GLY A 255 23.13 3.11 -4.94
N VAL A 256 22.06 2.90 -4.15
CA VAL A 256 20.85 2.23 -4.66
C VAL A 256 20.09 3.21 -5.56
N THR A 257 19.70 2.77 -6.75
CA THR A 257 19.00 3.61 -7.72
C THR A 257 17.50 3.65 -7.41
N LEU A 258 16.91 4.85 -7.31
CA LEU A 258 15.45 4.99 -7.25
C LEU A 258 14.86 4.59 -8.60
N ALA A 259 14.06 3.53 -8.63
CA ALA A 259 13.46 2.99 -9.85
C ALA A 259 11.98 3.33 -10.01
N GLY A 260 11.35 3.82 -8.94
CA GLY A 260 9.99 4.36 -8.97
C GLY A 260 9.55 4.89 -7.61
N LEU A 261 8.56 5.76 -7.63
CA LEU A 261 7.92 6.33 -6.46
C LEU A 261 6.41 6.38 -6.69
N ASP A 262 5.61 6.13 -5.66
CA ASP A 262 4.21 6.54 -5.67
C ASP A 262 3.74 7.08 -4.32
N LEU A 263 2.68 7.88 -4.41
CA LEU A 263 1.93 8.39 -3.28
C LEU A 263 0.44 8.13 -3.56
N THR A 264 -0.23 7.42 -2.67
CA THR A 264 -1.58 6.87 -2.89
C THR A 264 -2.57 7.28 -1.79
N GLU A 265 -3.82 6.85 -1.89
CA GLU A 265 -4.91 7.06 -0.91
C GLU A 265 -5.27 8.52 -0.63
N PHE A 266 -4.96 9.42 -1.56
CA PHE A 266 -5.45 10.79 -1.48
C PHE A 266 -6.98 10.83 -1.50
N ASN A 267 -7.55 11.58 -0.56
CA ASN A 267 -8.93 12.02 -0.63
C ASN A 267 -8.99 13.43 -1.22
N PRO A 268 -9.31 13.61 -2.51
CA PRO A 268 -9.24 14.90 -3.19
C PRO A 268 -10.21 15.94 -2.60
N ARG A 269 -11.26 15.50 -1.88
CA ARG A 269 -12.21 16.40 -1.21
C ARG A 269 -11.62 17.04 0.06
N LYS A 270 -10.57 16.44 0.63
CA LYS A 270 -9.98 16.86 1.90
C LYS A 270 -8.52 17.27 1.78
N ALA A 271 -7.74 16.66 0.90
CA ALA A 271 -6.28 16.85 0.78
C ALA A 271 -5.85 18.30 0.46
N GLY A 272 -6.75 19.10 -0.14
CA GLY A 272 -6.52 20.53 -0.38
C GLY A 272 -6.79 21.43 0.82
N LEU A 273 -7.30 20.87 1.93
CA LEU A 273 -7.74 21.62 3.11
C LEU A 273 -6.76 21.50 4.29
N ASP A 274 -5.72 20.68 4.17
CA ASP A 274 -4.78 20.37 5.25
C ASP A 274 -3.32 20.23 4.77
N GLN A 275 -2.47 19.54 5.55
CA GLN A 275 -1.06 19.33 5.23
C GLN A 275 -0.79 18.17 4.26
N THR A 276 -1.80 17.49 3.72
CA THR A 276 -1.62 16.30 2.87
C THR A 276 -0.77 16.59 1.63
N TYR A 277 -1.15 17.58 0.82
CA TYR A 277 -0.35 17.94 -0.38
C TYR A 277 1.03 18.50 -0.02
N PRO A 278 1.20 19.41 0.96
CA PRO A 278 2.53 19.84 1.42
C PRO A 278 3.44 18.69 1.88
N ILE A 279 2.91 17.72 2.63
CA ILE A 279 3.66 16.55 3.09
C ILE A 279 4.06 15.68 1.90
N ALA A 280 3.11 15.35 1.02
CA ALA A 280 3.36 14.59 -0.20
C ALA A 280 4.48 15.21 -1.07
N ALA A 281 4.40 16.51 -1.34
CA ALA A 281 5.41 17.22 -2.11
C ALA A 281 6.79 17.18 -1.44
N ARG A 282 6.85 17.27 -0.11
CA ARG A 282 8.10 17.16 0.64
C ARG A 282 8.67 15.74 0.62
N ILE A 283 7.84 14.70 0.65
CA ILE A 283 8.28 13.31 0.50
C ILE A 283 8.96 13.13 -0.85
N ILE A 284 8.28 13.52 -1.94
CA ILE A 284 8.82 13.47 -3.31
C ILE A 284 10.15 14.21 -3.38
N LYS A 285 10.20 15.46 -2.88
CA LYS A 285 11.42 16.26 -2.89
C LYS A 285 12.58 15.58 -2.15
N ASN A 286 12.34 14.94 -1.00
CA ASN A 286 13.39 14.30 -0.22
C ASN A 286 13.97 13.06 -0.90
N LEU A 287 13.13 12.24 -1.54
CA LEU A 287 13.57 11.02 -2.20
C LEU A 287 14.20 11.30 -3.57
N VAL A 288 13.65 12.25 -4.33
CA VAL A 288 14.16 12.59 -5.67
C VAL A 288 15.44 13.45 -5.61
N ALA A 289 15.66 14.26 -4.56
CA ALA A 289 16.87 15.08 -4.45
C ALA A 289 18.18 14.25 -4.48
N SER A 290 18.16 13.03 -3.95
CA SER A 290 19.31 12.11 -4.02
C SER A 290 19.61 11.66 -5.45
N VAL A 291 18.59 11.50 -6.30
CA VAL A 291 18.76 11.14 -7.72
C VAL A 291 19.49 12.24 -8.47
N CYS A 292 19.15 13.51 -8.23
CA CYS A 292 19.83 14.65 -8.87
C CYS A 292 21.29 14.80 -8.45
N SER A 293 21.66 14.32 -7.25
CA SER A 293 23.02 14.40 -6.73
C SER A 293 23.94 13.30 -7.26
N GLN A 294 23.38 12.21 -7.78
CA GLN A 294 24.12 11.12 -8.44
C GLN A 294 24.35 11.36 -9.94
N ALA A 295 23.66 12.34 -10.53
CA ALA A 295 23.77 12.70 -11.94
C ALA A 295 24.81 13.80 -12.23
N LEU A 296 25.53 14.26 -11.19
CA LEU A 296 26.60 15.27 -11.24
C LEU A 296 27.94 14.65 -10.86
#